data_AF-A0A7Y4ZEG2-F1
#
_entry.id   AF-A0A7Y4ZEG2-F1
#
_cell.length_a   1.000
_cell.length_b   1.000
_cell.length_c   1.000
_cell.angle_alpha   90.00
_cell.angle_beta   90.00
_cell.angle_gamma   90.00
#
_symmetry.space_group_name_H-M   'P 1'
#
loop_
_entity.id
_entity.type
_entity.pdbx_description
1 polymer ?
#
loop_
_entity_poly.entity_id
_entity_poly.type
_entity_poly.pdbx_seq_one_letter_code
_entity_poly.pdbx_strand_id
1 'polypeptide(L)'
;MAEWPSMTHDHHARLDHENLDVYRCSLEFLHLSLRLVRELPERGEAELRSQLKRAAMSIPLNIAEGAGKPTSADRARYHAIARGSAMECAALIDVCAVAHYLAEDDARSAKQLLLRIVSMLTKMCR
;
A
#
# COMPACT_ATOMS: atom_id res chain seq x y z
N MET A 1 21.24 -7.03 7.49
CA MET A 1 21.04 -5.57 7.56
C MET A 1 21.16 -5.07 6.13
N ALA A 2 20.06 -5.04 5.38
CA ALA A 2 20.10 -4.69 3.96
C ALA A 2 20.04 -3.17 3.84
N GLU A 3 21.20 -2.57 3.53
CA GLU A 3 21.31 -1.16 3.20
C GLU A 3 20.57 -0.89 1.88
N TRP A 4 19.60 0.02 1.93
CA TRP A 4 18.96 0.56 0.74
C TRP A 4 20.00 1.44 0.00
N PRO A 5 20.16 1.32 -1.34
CA PRO A 5 21.14 2.13 -2.04
C PRO A 5 20.78 3.61 -1.91
N SER A 6 21.75 4.41 -1.48
CA SER A 6 21.65 5.87 -1.46
C SER A 6 21.41 6.37 -2.88
N MET A 7 20.20 6.86 -3.16
CA MET A 7 19.88 7.49 -4.43
C MET A 7 20.62 8.82 -4.52
N THR A 8 21.81 8.79 -5.13
CA THR A 8 22.43 9.97 -5.70
C THR A 8 21.43 10.60 -6.66
N HIS A 9 21.09 11.87 -6.43
CA HIS A 9 20.11 12.61 -7.23
C HIS A 9 20.69 12.88 -8.61
N ASP A 10 20.56 11.91 -9.50
CA ASP A 10 20.62 12.19 -10.93
C ASP A 10 19.28 12.80 -11.35
N HIS A 11 19.29 13.83 -12.19
CA HIS A 11 18.08 14.45 -12.74
C HIS A 11 17.46 13.53 -13.83
N HIS A 12 17.31 12.24 -13.52
CA HIS A 12 16.62 11.28 -14.37
C HIS A 12 15.14 11.63 -14.43
N ALA A 13 14.58 11.57 -15.64
CA ALA A 13 13.15 11.71 -15.90
C ALA A 13 12.38 10.70 -15.03
N ARG A 14 11.65 11.21 -14.03
CA ARG A 14 10.76 10.41 -13.18
C ARG A 14 9.42 10.23 -13.85
N LEU A 15 8.81 9.07 -13.69
CA LEU A 15 7.42 8.87 -14.10
C LEU A 15 6.50 9.70 -13.18
N ASP A 16 5.41 10.23 -13.72
CA ASP A 16 4.54 11.19 -13.02
C ASP A 16 4.10 10.72 -11.63
N HIS A 17 3.75 9.43 -11.50
CA HIS A 17 3.30 8.86 -10.24
C HIS A 17 4.38 8.80 -9.16
N GLU A 18 5.66 8.75 -9.52
CA GLU A 18 6.78 8.71 -8.57
C GLU A 18 6.92 10.04 -7.81
N ASN A 19 6.33 11.11 -8.34
CA ASN A 19 6.26 12.42 -7.70
C ASN A 19 5.12 12.51 -6.68
N LEU A 20 4.20 11.55 -6.63
CA LEU A 20 3.07 11.56 -5.72
C LEU A 20 3.47 11.03 -4.33
N ASP A 21 3.20 11.80 -3.28
CA ASP A 21 3.43 11.35 -1.90
C ASP A 21 2.62 10.08 -1.55
N VAL A 22 1.42 9.96 -2.09
CA VAL A 22 0.58 8.76 -1.90
C VAL A 22 1.21 7.51 -2.50
N TYR A 23 1.94 7.64 -3.62
CA TYR A 23 2.64 6.53 -4.23
C TYR A 23 3.80 6.08 -3.33
N ARG A 24 4.63 7.00 -2.86
CA ARG A 24 5.75 6.70 -1.95
C ARG A 24 5.28 6.05 -0.66
N CYS A 25 4.24 6.63 -0.05
CA CYS A 25 3.62 6.07 1.15
C CYS A 25 3.04 4.67 0.90
N SER A 26 2.49 4.40 -0.29
CA SER A 26 1.99 3.07 -0.65
C SER A 26 3.10 2.03 -0.83
N LEU A 27 4.29 2.43 -1.30
CA LEU A 27 5.46 1.55 -1.38
C LEU A 27 6.02 1.23 0.00
N GLU A 28 6.02 2.20 0.92
CA GLU A 28 6.38 1.98 2.33
C GLU A 28 5.41 0.97 2.97
N PHE A 29 4.11 1.15 2.77
CA PHE A 29 3.11 0.19 3.23
C PHE A 29 3.27 -1.20 2.59
N LEU A 30 3.58 -1.28 1.28
CA LEU A 30 3.82 -2.54 0.60
C LEU A 30 5.04 -3.27 1.19
N HIS A 31 6.13 -2.54 1.46
CA HIS A 31 7.32 -3.10 2.09
C HIS A 31 6.99 -3.71 3.46
N LEU A 32 6.30 -2.95 4.31
CA LEU A 32 5.82 -3.41 5.61
C LEU A 32 4.93 -4.65 5.45
N SER A 33 3.94 -4.59 4.57
CA SER A 33 3.00 -5.70 4.34
C SER A 33 3.70 -6.98 3.91
N LEU A 34 4.70 -6.89 3.03
CA LEU A 34 5.47 -8.06 2.61
C LEU A 34 6.32 -8.65 3.74
N ARG A 35 6.75 -7.84 4.71
CA ARG A 35 7.38 -8.35 5.94
C ARG A 35 6.35 -9.08 6.81
N LEU A 36 5.21 -8.46 7.10
CA LEU A 36 4.15 -9.07 7.92
C LEU A 36 3.66 -10.39 7.30
N VAL A 37 3.48 -10.42 5.97
CA VAL A 37 3.12 -11.64 5.24
C VAL A 37 4.12 -12.77 5.44
N ARG A 38 5.42 -12.51 5.64
CA ARG A 38 6.43 -13.55 5.92
C ARG A 38 6.35 -14.04 7.37
N GLU A 39 5.92 -13.20 8.29
CA GLU A 39 5.83 -13.50 9.74
C GLU A 39 4.57 -14.27 10.12
N LEU A 40 3.52 -14.26 9.27
CA LEU A 40 2.32 -15.07 9.51
C LEU A 40 2.64 -16.59 9.64
N PRO A 41 1.76 -17.41 10.26
CA PRO A 41 1.96 -18.86 10.44
C PRO A 41 1.87 -19.71 9.16
N GLU A 42 2.90 -20.51 8.83
CA GLU A 42 3.04 -21.18 7.51
C GLU A 42 1.89 -22.12 7.16
N ARG A 43 1.28 -22.74 8.17
CA ARG A 43 0.17 -23.67 8.00
C ARG A 43 -1.16 -22.98 8.33
N GLY A 44 -2.13 -23.10 7.44
CA GLY A 44 -3.50 -22.61 7.64
C GLY A 44 -3.80 -21.24 7.01
N GLU A 45 -2.80 -20.36 6.93
CA GLU A 45 -3.02 -18.93 6.59
C GLU A 45 -2.60 -18.52 5.18
N ALA A 46 -2.54 -19.48 4.24
CA ALA A 46 -2.15 -19.21 2.86
C ALA A 46 -3.07 -18.18 2.17
N GLU A 47 -4.38 -18.26 2.44
CA GLU A 47 -5.36 -17.33 1.89
C GLU A 47 -5.18 -15.92 2.46
N LEU A 48 -4.99 -15.78 3.78
CA LEU A 48 -4.79 -14.49 4.44
C LEU A 48 -3.54 -13.76 3.90
N ARG A 49 -2.44 -14.49 3.74
CA ARG A 49 -1.22 -13.97 3.09
C ARG A 49 -1.48 -13.52 1.66
N SER A 50 -2.19 -14.34 0.89
CA SER A 50 -2.51 -14.06 -0.51
C SER A 50 -3.35 -12.78 -0.63
N GLN A 51 -4.40 -12.65 0.19
CA GLN A 51 -5.26 -11.48 0.21
C GLN A 51 -4.50 -10.21 0.59
N LEU A 52 -3.71 -10.24 1.67
CA LEU A 52 -2.93 -9.07 2.10
C LEU A 52 -1.90 -8.67 1.06
N LYS A 53 -1.18 -9.62 0.47
CA LYS A 53 -0.20 -9.35 -0.59
C LYS A 53 -0.86 -8.75 -1.83
N ARG A 54 -1.98 -9.31 -2.30
CA ARG A 54 -2.69 -8.82 -3.49
C ARG A 54 -3.25 -7.42 -3.26
N ALA A 55 -3.94 -7.19 -2.14
CA ALA A 55 -4.49 -5.89 -1.80
C ALA A 55 -3.38 -4.84 -1.64
N ALA A 56 -2.29 -5.15 -0.94
CA ALA A 56 -1.18 -4.22 -0.74
C ALA A 56 -0.48 -3.84 -2.05
N MET A 57 -0.25 -4.79 -2.96
CA MET A 57 0.32 -4.51 -4.28
C MET A 57 -0.63 -3.71 -5.18
N SER A 58 -1.95 -3.91 -5.06
CA SER A 58 -2.96 -3.20 -5.84
C SER A 58 -2.91 -1.69 -5.64
N ILE A 59 -2.54 -1.21 -4.45
CA ILE A 59 -2.50 0.22 -4.11
C ILE A 59 -1.51 1.00 -5.00
N PRO A 60 -0.18 0.73 -4.99
CA PRO A 60 0.76 1.45 -5.84
C PRO A 60 0.48 1.23 -7.33
N LEU A 61 0.02 0.04 -7.74
CA LEU A 61 -0.28 -0.26 -9.14
C LEU A 61 -1.42 0.62 -9.68
N ASN A 62 -2.51 0.74 -8.93
CA ASN A 62 -3.62 1.60 -9.33
C ASN A 62 -3.29 3.10 -9.24
N ILE A 63 -2.43 3.52 -8.30
CA ILE A 63 -1.94 4.91 -8.28
C ILE A 63 -1.11 5.22 -9.54
N ALA A 64 -0.21 4.32 -9.91
CA ALA A 64 0.63 4.48 -11.09
C ALA A 64 -0.19 4.47 -12.39
N GLU A 65 -1.13 3.53 -12.53
CA GLU A 65 -2.01 3.46 -13.69
C GLU A 65 -2.94 4.68 -13.76
N GLY A 66 -3.47 5.12 -12.61
CA GLY A 66 -4.26 6.33 -12.49
C GLY A 66 -3.50 7.55 -12.98
N ALA A 67 -2.25 7.75 -12.58
CA ALA A 67 -1.46 8.90 -13.03
C ALA A 67 -1.31 8.98 -14.56
N GLY A 68 -1.31 7.84 -15.26
CA GLY A 68 -1.23 7.78 -16.72
C GLY A 68 -2.54 8.05 -17.46
N LYS A 69 -3.68 8.27 -16.78
CA LYS A 69 -4.97 8.48 -17.46
C LYS A 69 -5.17 9.94 -17.88
N PRO A 70 -5.72 10.17 -19.09
CA PRO A 70 -5.82 11.50 -19.67
C PRO A 70 -6.86 12.39 -18.95
N THR A 71 -7.99 11.82 -18.52
CA THR A 71 -9.09 12.57 -17.92
C THR A 71 -9.09 12.48 -16.40
N SER A 72 -9.51 13.54 -15.71
CA SER A 72 -9.67 13.52 -14.25
C SER A 72 -10.63 12.43 -13.77
N ALA A 73 -11.71 12.20 -14.52
CA ALA A 73 -12.69 11.17 -14.22
C ALA A 73 -12.08 9.76 -14.25
N ASP A 74 -11.23 9.46 -15.24
CA ASP A 74 -10.53 8.17 -15.29
C ASP A 74 -9.52 8.05 -14.15
N ARG A 75 -8.71 9.09 -13.90
CA ARG A 75 -7.78 9.09 -12.75
C ARG A 75 -8.48 8.79 -11.44
N ALA A 76 -9.62 9.45 -11.20
CA ALA A 76 -10.42 9.28 -9.99
C ALA A 76 -10.92 7.83 -9.80
N ARG A 77 -11.26 7.12 -10.88
CA ARG A 77 -11.66 5.71 -10.81
C ARG A 77 -10.52 4.83 -10.29
N TYR A 78 -9.31 5.01 -10.80
CA TYR A 78 -8.13 4.27 -10.32
C TYR A 78 -7.77 4.62 -8.88
N HIS A 79 -7.83 5.90 -8.51
CA HIS A 79 -7.63 6.31 -7.12
C HIS A 79 -8.69 5.72 -6.18
N ALA A 80 -9.94 5.56 -6.65
CA ALA A 80 -10.99 4.91 -5.88
C ALA A 80 -10.72 3.42 -5.68
N ILE A 81 -10.19 2.72 -6.69
CA ILE A 81 -9.77 1.31 -6.57
C ILE A 81 -8.60 1.20 -5.58
N ALA A 82 -7.57 2.03 -5.71
CA ALA A 82 -6.46 2.08 -4.75
C ALA A 82 -6.95 2.33 -3.32
N ARG A 83 -7.95 3.21 -3.15
CA ARG A 83 -8.56 3.51 -1.85
C ARG A 83 -9.28 2.28 -1.30
N GLY A 84 -10.04 1.58 -2.15
CA GLY A 84 -10.68 0.32 -1.79
C GLY A 84 -9.67 -0.72 -1.30
N SER A 85 -8.58 -0.95 -2.05
CA SER A 85 -7.52 -1.88 -1.64
C SER A 85 -6.83 -1.47 -0.33
N ALA A 86 -6.65 -0.17 -0.08
CA ALA A 86 -6.12 0.31 1.21
C ALA A 86 -7.09 0.02 2.39
N MET A 87 -8.39 0.14 2.16
CA MET A 87 -9.40 -0.22 3.17
C MET A 87 -9.44 -1.73 3.43
N GLU A 88 -9.33 -2.55 2.37
CA GLU A 88 -9.22 -4.01 2.49
C GLU A 88 -7.98 -4.41 3.29
N CYS A 89 -6.83 -3.81 2.99
CA CYS A 89 -5.62 -3.99 3.79
C CYS A 89 -5.84 -3.64 5.27
N ALA A 90 -6.54 -2.53 5.56
CA ALA A 90 -6.81 -2.14 6.93
C ALA A 90 -7.65 -3.18 7.69
N ALA A 91 -8.63 -3.79 7.00
CA ALA A 91 -9.43 -4.87 7.56
C ALA A 91 -8.63 -6.17 7.74
N LEU A 92 -7.76 -6.51 6.77
CA LEU A 92 -6.89 -7.69 6.88
C LEU A 92 -5.89 -7.56 8.04
N ILE A 93 -5.37 -6.37 8.31
CA ILE A 93 -4.55 -6.11 9.50
C ILE A 93 -5.36 -6.32 10.79
N ASP A 94 -6.62 -5.87 10.84
CA ASP A 94 -7.50 -6.11 12.00
C ASP A 94 -7.76 -7.61 12.20
N VAL A 95 -7.99 -8.37 11.11
CA VAL A 95 -8.14 -9.84 11.15
C VAL A 95 -6.88 -10.49 11.72
N CYS A 96 -5.69 -10.11 11.24
CA CYS A 96 -4.44 -10.65 11.75
C CYS A 96 -4.20 -10.31 13.23
N ALA A 97 -4.61 -9.12 13.68
CA ALA A 97 -4.50 -8.70 15.07
C ALA A 97 -5.43 -9.50 16.00
N VAL A 98 -6.69 -9.73 15.58
CA VAL A 98 -7.65 -10.57 16.34
C VAL A 98 -7.17 -12.03 16.41
N ALA A 99 -6.52 -12.51 15.36
CA ALA A 99 -5.90 -13.84 15.35
C ALA A 99 -4.57 -13.91 16.14
N HIS A 100 -4.12 -12.80 16.74
CA HIS A 100 -2.84 -12.69 17.45
C HIS A 100 -1.62 -13.05 16.59
N TYR A 101 -1.69 -12.79 15.28
CA TYR A 101 -0.59 -13.07 14.35
C TYR A 101 0.37 -11.89 14.19
N LEU A 102 0.00 -10.69 14.63
CA LEU A 102 0.84 -9.49 14.54
C LEU A 102 1.09 -8.89 15.92
N ALA A 103 2.28 -8.32 16.10
CA ALA A 103 2.54 -7.45 17.23
C ALA A 103 1.69 -6.17 17.14
N GLU A 104 1.31 -5.61 18.29
CA GLU A 104 0.45 -4.41 18.34
C GLU A 104 1.10 -3.22 17.63
N ASP A 105 2.40 -3.03 17.79
CA ASP A 105 3.15 -1.94 17.14
C ASP A 105 3.19 -2.09 15.61
N ASP A 106 3.26 -3.33 15.11
CA ASP A 106 3.22 -3.62 13.68
C ASP A 106 1.84 -3.33 13.09
N ALA A 107 0.77 -3.77 13.77
CA ALA A 107 -0.59 -3.45 13.37
C ALA A 107 -0.84 -1.93 13.38
N ARG A 108 -0.38 -1.23 14.43
CA ARG A 108 -0.49 0.23 14.55
C ARG A 108 0.25 0.95 13.43
N SER A 109 1.49 0.58 13.16
CA SER A 109 2.32 1.17 12.10
C SER A 109 1.69 0.98 10.72
N ALA A 110 1.18 -0.23 10.44
CA ALA A 110 0.46 -0.52 9.20
C ALA A 110 -0.80 0.36 9.06
N LYS A 111 -1.61 0.48 10.12
CA LYS A 111 -2.84 1.29 10.11
C LYS A 111 -2.54 2.79 9.95
N GLN A 112 -1.44 3.30 10.50
CA GLN A 112 -1.04 4.70 10.32
C GLN A 112 -0.69 5.03 8.86
N LEU A 113 0.07 4.16 8.19
CA LEU A 113 0.39 4.31 6.77
C LEU A 113 -0.89 4.24 5.92
N LEU A 114 -1.76 3.26 6.20
CA LEU A 114 -3.04 3.11 5.50
C LEU A 114 -3.96 4.32 5.67
N LEU A 115 -4.05 4.88 6.89
CA LEU A 115 -4.85 6.08 7.14
C LEU A 115 -4.33 7.27 6.33
N ARG A 116 -3.00 7.43 6.24
CA ARG A 116 -2.37 8.49 5.44
C ARG A 116 -2.66 8.30 3.95
N ILE A 117 -2.52 7.07 3.42
CA ILE A 117 -2.85 6.71 2.04
C ILE A 117 -4.32 7.03 1.73
N VAL A 118 -5.26 6.53 2.54
CA VAL A 118 -6.70 6.75 2.37
C VAL A 118 -7.04 8.23 2.40
N SER A 119 -6.42 9.01 3.28
CA SER A 119 -6.65 10.45 3.38
C SER A 119 -6.23 11.20 2.11
N MET A 120 -5.11 10.82 1.51
CA MET A 120 -4.66 11.39 0.23
C MET A 120 -5.56 10.94 -0.93
N LEU A 121 -5.84 9.64 -1.04
CA LEU A 121 -6.69 9.10 -2.10
C LEU A 121 -8.12 9.65 -2.05
N THR A 122 -8.67 9.91 -0.86
CA THR A 122 -10.00 10.52 -0.71
C THR A 122 -10.08 11.89 -1.36
N LYS A 123 -9.00 12.68 -1.30
CA LYS A 123 -8.91 13.98 -1.99
C LYS A 123 -8.76 13.82 -3.50
N MET A 124 -8.07 12.78 -3.95
CA MET A 124 -7.78 12.50 -5.36
C MET A 124 -8.90 11.77 -6.11
N CYS A 125 -9.93 11.32 -5.40
CA CYS A 125 -11.15 10.72 -5.98
C CYS A 125 -12.23 11.76 -6.31
N ARG A 126 -12.01 13.04 -5.98
CA ARG A 126 -12.96 14.14 -6.17
C ARG A 126 -12.63 14.93 -7.42
#